data_AF-A0A962TQK0-F1
#
_entry.id   AF-A0A962TQK0-F1
#
_cell.length_a   1.000
_cell.length_b   1.000
_cell.length_c   1.000
_cell.angle_alpha   90.00
_cell.angle_beta   90.00
_cell.angle_gamma   90.00
#
_symmetry.space_group_name_H-M   'P 1'
#
loop_
_entity.id
_entity.type
_entity.pdbx_description
1 polymer ?
#
loop_
_entity_poly.entity_id
_entity_poly.type
_entity_poly.pdbx_seq_one_letter_code
_entity_poly.pdbx_strand_id
1 'polypeptide(L)'
;MAFLQPIHNLFPALSPYLSLFPTITGTNGDDNIYGTKGDDVVSTSTGDDIITTVQGDDVIVSGPGDDNITPGSDDDVVFAGPGDDYIAPGPGDDILFGGSGDDEIRGGSGDDFITGGQGDDYVQAGNGDDIVFGGSGNDSLHSGSGNDIVFGGSGDDSIIAGQGDDLVVAGAGNDFVNGNSENDTIYGGTGNDTLYGSVGDDTIYGGNGNDDLHGDYDVGDGATGNDILYGGQGNDTLTGGRGDDIFVFEKAGGHDTVTDFLRYGGGEKDALDISDILSGYNSGTDDLSDFVKFLSDGTDTIMQVNADGKGNDFHTIATLLGIDLSAVAPEDMVTNGNLII
;
A
#
# COMPACT_ATOMS: atom_id res chain seq x y z
N MET A 1 42.73 1.54 -2.92
CA MET A 1 42.16 2.89 -3.12
C MET A 1 41.16 2.96 -4.28
N ALA A 2 41.26 2.14 -5.34
CA ALA A 2 40.22 2.08 -6.39
C ALA A 2 39.03 1.15 -6.07
N PHE A 3 39.16 0.26 -5.09
CA PHE A 3 38.22 -0.84 -4.83
C PHE A 3 37.09 -0.49 -3.85
N LEU A 4 37.29 0.53 -3.02
CA LEU A 4 36.23 1.13 -2.21
C LEU A 4 35.49 2.23 -3.00
N GLN A 5 35.75 2.41 -4.30
CA GLN A 5 35.12 3.49 -5.08
C GLN A 5 33.59 3.43 -5.05
N PRO A 6 32.93 2.26 -5.20
CA PRO A 6 31.48 2.16 -5.07
C PRO A 6 31.01 2.65 -3.70
N ILE A 7 31.58 2.09 -2.63
CA ILE A 7 31.24 2.45 -1.24
C ILE A 7 31.59 3.91 -0.89
N HIS A 8 32.70 4.44 -1.41
CA HIS A 8 33.10 5.84 -1.24
C HIS A 8 32.19 6.80 -2.00
N ASN A 9 31.65 6.39 -3.14
CA ASN A 9 30.72 7.19 -3.94
C ASN A 9 29.32 7.18 -3.33
N LEU A 10 28.86 6.02 -2.82
CA LEU A 10 27.59 5.90 -2.12
C LEU A 10 27.65 6.54 -0.71
N PHE A 11 28.74 6.36 0.02
CA PHE A 11 28.92 6.88 1.39
C PHE A 11 30.24 7.67 1.58
N PRO A 12 30.30 8.91 1.06
CA PRO A 12 31.46 9.78 1.25
C PRO A 12 31.77 10.06 2.73
N ALA A 13 30.75 10.03 3.59
CA ALA A 13 30.86 10.28 5.03
C ALA A 13 31.45 9.09 5.82
N LEU A 14 31.23 7.85 5.37
CA LEU A 14 31.76 6.62 6.01
C LEU A 14 33.18 6.29 5.54
N SER A 15 33.61 6.90 4.45
CA SER A 15 34.92 6.76 3.81
C SER A 15 36.15 6.76 4.76
N PRO A 16 36.27 7.64 5.77
CA PRO A 16 37.40 7.60 6.70
C PRO A 16 37.34 6.46 7.73
N TYR A 17 36.19 5.83 7.92
CA TYR A 17 35.96 4.76 8.90
C TYR A 17 36.05 3.35 8.29
N LEU A 18 35.79 3.19 6.98
CA LEU A 18 35.89 1.90 6.26
C LEU A 18 37.25 1.18 6.43
N SER A 19 38.34 1.92 6.66
CA SER A 19 39.67 1.32 6.88
C SER A 19 39.88 0.69 8.26
N LEU A 20 38.91 0.81 9.16
CA LEU A 20 38.94 0.25 10.51
C LEU A 20 38.41 -1.19 10.57
N PHE A 21 37.77 -1.64 9.49
CA PHE A 21 37.08 -2.94 9.39
C PHE A 21 37.81 -3.88 8.40
N PRO A 22 37.71 -5.21 8.56
CA PRO A 22 38.21 -6.15 7.57
C PRO A 22 37.52 -5.89 6.22
N THR A 23 38.29 -5.79 5.14
CA THR A 23 37.76 -5.68 3.78
C THR A 23 37.97 -6.98 3.04
N ILE A 24 36.91 -7.59 2.54
CA ILE A 24 36.93 -8.83 1.75
C ILE A 24 36.50 -8.49 0.33
N THR A 25 37.28 -8.93 -0.66
CA THR A 25 37.02 -8.62 -2.07
C THR A 25 36.90 -9.88 -2.91
N GLY A 26 35.84 -9.96 -3.72
CA GLY A 26 35.65 -10.98 -4.75
C GLY A 26 36.53 -10.78 -5.99
N THR A 27 36.50 -11.77 -6.86
CA THR A 27 37.05 -11.81 -8.21
C THR A 27 35.95 -11.52 -9.25
N ASN A 28 36.24 -11.77 -10.53
CA ASN A 28 35.30 -11.55 -11.64
C ASN A 28 34.56 -12.85 -12.04
N GLY A 29 34.41 -13.78 -11.12
CA GLY A 29 33.55 -14.95 -11.28
C GLY A 29 33.13 -15.44 -9.91
N ASP A 30 32.26 -16.45 -9.90
CA ASP A 30 31.54 -16.96 -8.73
C ASP A 30 32.47 -17.18 -7.52
N ASP A 31 32.28 -16.36 -6.49
CA ASP A 31 33.03 -16.40 -5.25
C ASP A 31 32.20 -17.02 -4.11
N ASN A 32 32.90 -17.59 -3.13
CA ASN A 32 32.31 -17.96 -1.85
C ASN A 32 33.03 -17.17 -0.77
N ILE A 33 32.33 -16.18 -0.21
CA ILE A 33 32.87 -15.20 0.73
C ILE A 33 32.30 -15.46 2.12
N TYR A 34 33.21 -15.51 3.10
CA TYR A 34 32.87 -15.64 4.51
C TYR A 34 33.48 -14.51 5.31
N GLY A 35 32.65 -13.74 6.00
CA GLY A 35 33.04 -12.73 6.97
C GLY A 35 33.51 -13.31 8.30
N THR A 36 33.69 -12.42 9.27
CA THR A 36 34.17 -12.66 10.60
C THR A 36 33.01 -12.76 11.59
N LYS A 37 33.02 -12.04 12.71
CA LYS A 37 31.91 -11.98 13.69
C LYS A 37 31.71 -10.54 14.17
N GLY A 38 32.31 -9.62 13.45
CA GLY A 38 32.27 -8.21 13.71
C GLY A 38 32.40 -7.53 12.37
N ASP A 39 32.05 -6.27 12.38
CA ASP A 39 31.75 -5.46 11.19
C ASP A 39 32.77 -5.69 10.07
N ASP A 40 32.28 -6.22 8.96
CA ASP A 40 33.00 -6.50 7.73
C ASP A 40 32.57 -5.58 6.60
N VAL A 41 33.49 -5.33 5.67
CA VAL A 41 33.19 -4.65 4.42
C VAL A 41 33.45 -5.62 3.27
N VAL A 42 32.39 -6.06 2.59
CA VAL A 42 32.47 -6.98 1.46
C VAL A 42 32.21 -6.22 0.15
N SER A 43 33.04 -6.48 -0.86
CA SER A 43 32.78 -5.99 -2.22
C SER A 43 33.18 -7.02 -3.26
N THR A 44 32.24 -7.47 -4.08
CA THR A 44 32.50 -8.42 -5.18
C THR A 44 32.56 -7.70 -6.53
N SER A 45 32.84 -8.43 -7.61
CA SER A 45 32.93 -7.83 -8.95
C SER A 45 31.88 -8.34 -9.92
N THR A 46 31.97 -9.56 -10.43
CA THR A 46 30.97 -10.11 -11.36
C THR A 46 30.90 -11.60 -11.14
N GLY A 47 29.78 -12.23 -11.47
CA GLY A 47 29.57 -13.66 -11.27
C GLY A 47 28.57 -13.88 -10.15
N ASP A 48 28.13 -15.13 -10.01
CA ASP A 48 27.07 -15.48 -9.08
C ASP A 48 27.72 -15.82 -7.73
N ASP A 49 27.72 -14.87 -6.81
CA ASP A 49 28.48 -14.90 -5.58
C ASP A 49 27.66 -15.42 -4.40
N ILE A 50 28.31 -16.13 -3.48
CA ILE A 50 27.72 -16.50 -2.18
C ILE A 50 28.45 -15.74 -1.08
N ILE A 51 27.74 -14.91 -0.33
CA ILE A 51 28.29 -14.03 0.69
C ILE A 51 27.65 -14.33 2.04
N THR A 52 28.45 -14.57 3.09
CA THR A 52 27.96 -14.80 4.44
C THR A 52 28.86 -14.15 5.50
N THR A 53 28.40 -13.17 6.26
CA THR A 53 29.24 -12.42 7.23
C THR A 53 28.93 -12.68 8.71
N VAL A 54 27.84 -13.41 8.97
CA VAL A 54 27.31 -13.96 10.22
C VAL A 54 26.91 -13.00 11.35
N GLN A 55 27.74 -12.06 11.79
CA GLN A 55 27.45 -11.14 12.91
C GLN A 55 28.25 -9.85 12.77
N GLY A 56 27.75 -8.78 13.38
CA GLY A 56 28.34 -7.44 13.30
C GLY A 56 27.64 -6.61 12.23
N ASP A 57 27.83 -5.29 12.29
CA ASP A 57 27.17 -4.37 11.37
C ASP A 57 27.92 -4.37 10.04
N ASP A 58 27.49 -5.19 9.08
CA ASP A 58 28.23 -5.44 7.85
C ASP A 58 27.80 -4.52 6.69
N VAL A 59 28.77 -4.18 5.83
CA VAL A 59 28.49 -3.44 4.59
C VAL A 59 28.87 -4.30 3.39
N ILE A 60 27.89 -4.70 2.60
CA ILE A 60 28.05 -5.58 1.46
C ILE A 60 27.67 -4.82 0.19
N VAL A 61 28.57 -4.81 -0.79
CA VAL A 61 28.29 -4.36 -2.16
C VAL A 61 28.63 -5.48 -3.12
N SER A 62 27.59 -6.18 -3.58
CA SER A 62 27.72 -7.16 -4.62
C SER A 62 27.78 -6.51 -6.01
N GLY A 63 28.40 -7.24 -6.93
CA GLY A 63 28.57 -6.83 -8.31
C GLY A 63 27.44 -7.37 -9.19
N PRO A 64 27.58 -7.33 -10.52
CA PRO A 64 26.61 -7.99 -11.37
C PRO A 64 26.70 -9.52 -11.34
N GLY A 65 25.57 -10.20 -11.25
CA GLY A 65 25.44 -11.66 -11.14
C GLY A 65 24.24 -12.00 -10.27
N ASP A 66 23.81 -13.27 -10.26
CA ASP A 66 22.70 -13.71 -9.40
C ASP A 66 23.28 -14.12 -8.03
N ASP A 67 23.26 -13.20 -7.07
CA ASP A 67 24.00 -13.33 -5.82
C ASP A 67 23.15 -13.89 -4.66
N ASN A 68 23.79 -14.60 -3.73
CA ASN A 68 23.18 -15.08 -2.50
C ASN A 68 23.85 -14.46 -1.28
N ILE A 69 23.15 -13.54 -0.63
CA ILE A 69 23.70 -12.65 0.39
C ILE A 69 23.02 -12.92 1.74
N THR A 70 23.79 -13.40 2.72
CA THR A 70 23.32 -13.68 4.10
C THR A 70 24.22 -12.98 5.14
N PRO A 71 23.99 -11.67 5.39
CA PRO A 71 24.73 -10.88 6.36
C PRO A 71 24.74 -11.47 7.78
N GLY A 72 23.59 -11.74 8.38
CA GLY A 72 23.44 -12.67 9.49
C GLY A 72 22.65 -12.13 10.69
N SER A 73 23.23 -11.26 11.49
CA SER A 73 22.55 -10.65 12.64
C SER A 73 23.25 -9.34 12.95
N ASP A 74 22.53 -8.42 13.61
CA ASP A 74 22.95 -7.03 13.81
C ASP A 74 22.59 -6.19 12.56
N ASP A 75 22.88 -4.88 12.55
CA ASP A 75 22.30 -3.95 11.57
C ASP A 75 23.17 -3.90 10.30
N ASP A 76 22.69 -4.47 9.21
CA ASP A 76 23.45 -4.68 7.98
C ASP A 76 23.04 -3.73 6.84
N VAL A 77 23.97 -3.46 5.93
CA VAL A 77 23.72 -2.67 4.72
C VAL A 77 24.13 -3.48 3.48
N VAL A 78 23.16 -3.78 2.62
CA VAL A 78 23.37 -4.59 1.41
C VAL A 78 22.99 -3.84 0.15
N PHE A 79 23.90 -3.83 -0.83
CA PHE A 79 23.63 -3.46 -2.22
C PHE A 79 23.93 -4.67 -3.10
N ALA A 80 22.93 -5.35 -3.63
CA ALA A 80 23.15 -6.55 -4.44
C ALA A 80 23.54 -6.20 -5.87
N GLY A 81 22.83 -5.28 -6.53
CA GLY A 81 23.25 -4.71 -7.80
C GLY A 81 22.46 -5.31 -8.97
N PRO A 82 23.08 -5.55 -10.14
CA PRO A 82 22.37 -6.15 -11.27
C PRO A 82 22.40 -7.69 -11.28
N GLY A 83 21.25 -8.33 -11.31
CA GLY A 83 21.08 -9.78 -11.34
C GLY A 83 19.80 -10.16 -10.60
N ASP A 84 19.41 -11.42 -10.63
CA ASP A 84 18.28 -11.91 -9.84
C ASP A 84 18.84 -12.33 -8.46
N ASP A 85 18.85 -11.42 -7.50
CA ASP A 85 19.56 -11.58 -6.23
C ASP A 85 18.69 -12.16 -5.11
N TYR A 86 19.30 -12.91 -4.20
CA TYR A 86 18.68 -13.38 -2.95
C TYR A 86 19.34 -12.71 -1.74
N ILE A 87 18.55 -12.01 -0.95
CA ILE A 87 19.02 -11.28 0.25
C ILE A 87 18.24 -11.75 1.48
N ALA A 88 18.97 -12.17 2.52
CA ALA A 88 18.38 -12.51 3.83
C ALA A 88 19.33 -12.10 4.97
N PRO A 89 19.25 -10.86 5.50
CA PRO A 89 20.14 -10.39 6.55
C PRO A 89 19.83 -11.03 7.90
N GLY A 90 18.57 -11.30 8.25
CA GLY A 90 18.22 -11.97 9.50
C GLY A 90 17.66 -10.97 10.53
N PRO A 91 18.04 -11.04 11.81
CA PRO A 91 17.64 -10.04 12.78
C PRO A 91 18.56 -8.81 12.76
N GLY A 92 17.99 -7.60 12.71
CA GLY A 92 18.71 -6.33 12.65
C GLY A 92 17.78 -5.26 12.09
N ASP A 93 18.10 -3.99 12.29
CA ASP A 93 17.46 -2.90 11.56
C ASP A 93 18.24 -2.70 10.24
N ASP A 94 17.86 -3.43 9.19
CA ASP A 94 18.68 -3.59 7.99
C ASP A 94 18.36 -2.57 6.89
N ILE A 95 19.34 -2.29 6.01
CA ILE A 95 19.15 -1.47 4.80
C ILE A 95 19.50 -2.28 3.57
N LEU A 96 18.48 -2.67 2.80
CA LEU A 96 18.58 -3.62 1.70
C LEU A 96 18.20 -2.99 0.37
N PHE A 97 19.07 -3.15 -0.63
CA PHE A 97 18.83 -2.74 -2.01
C PHE A 97 19.06 -3.94 -2.92
N GLY A 98 18.00 -4.44 -3.57
CA GLY A 98 18.06 -5.49 -4.61
C GLY A 98 18.82 -4.96 -5.82
N GLY A 99 18.19 -4.07 -6.59
CA GLY A 99 18.84 -3.31 -7.63
C GLY A 99 18.15 -3.46 -8.97
N SER A 100 18.63 -4.33 -9.84
CA SER A 100 17.95 -4.61 -11.10
C SER A 100 18.00 -6.09 -11.45
N GLY A 101 16.88 -6.67 -11.84
CA GLY A 101 16.66 -8.09 -11.93
C GLY A 101 15.47 -8.45 -11.05
N ASP A 102 15.01 -9.69 -11.10
CA ASP A 102 13.88 -10.14 -10.30
C ASP A 102 14.40 -10.62 -8.93
N ASP A 103 14.42 -9.75 -7.93
CA ASP A 103 15.09 -9.98 -6.64
C ASP A 103 14.19 -10.68 -5.60
N GLU A 104 14.76 -11.53 -4.75
CA GLU A 104 14.10 -12.12 -3.57
C GLU A 104 14.73 -11.58 -2.28
N ILE A 105 13.98 -10.71 -1.56
CA ILE A 105 14.45 -10.07 -0.33
C ILE A 105 13.61 -10.54 0.86
N ARG A 106 14.29 -10.99 1.93
CA ARG A 106 13.67 -11.41 3.20
C ARG A 106 14.30 -10.66 4.37
N GLY A 107 13.74 -9.52 4.77
CA GLY A 107 14.27 -8.62 5.81
C GLY A 107 14.53 -9.34 7.13
N GLY A 108 13.49 -9.90 7.74
CA GLY A 108 13.61 -10.75 8.92
C GLY A 108 12.95 -10.12 10.14
N SER A 109 13.73 -9.57 11.05
CA SER A 109 13.18 -8.90 12.23
C SER A 109 13.99 -7.69 12.63
N GLY A 110 13.31 -6.61 12.97
CA GLY A 110 13.89 -5.29 13.17
C GLY A 110 13.19 -4.31 12.22
N ASP A 111 13.44 -3.02 12.39
CA ASP A 111 12.80 -1.99 11.57
C ASP A 111 13.62 -1.82 10.28
N ASP A 112 13.22 -2.51 9.21
CA ASP A 112 13.99 -2.63 7.97
C ASP A 112 13.66 -1.52 6.95
N PHE A 113 14.68 -1.10 6.19
CA PHE A 113 14.50 -0.31 4.96
C PHE A 113 14.83 -1.16 3.75
N ILE A 114 13.84 -1.43 2.90
CA ILE A 114 13.97 -2.38 1.78
C ILE A 114 13.56 -1.71 0.46
N THR A 115 14.35 -1.91 -0.58
CA THR A 115 13.94 -1.65 -1.96
C THR A 115 14.26 -2.82 -2.87
N GLY A 116 13.26 -3.29 -3.63
CA GLY A 116 13.41 -4.28 -4.70
C GLY A 116 14.22 -3.68 -5.84
N GLY A 117 13.65 -2.71 -6.56
CA GLY A 117 14.36 -1.92 -7.56
C GLY A 117 13.70 -1.99 -8.93
N GLN A 118 14.38 -2.59 -9.90
CA GLN A 118 13.85 -2.80 -11.25
C GLN A 118 13.72 -4.29 -11.52
N GLY A 119 12.53 -4.77 -11.87
CA GLY A 119 12.27 -6.18 -12.08
C GLY A 119 10.99 -6.56 -11.37
N ASP A 120 10.51 -7.79 -11.56
CA ASP A 120 9.36 -8.29 -10.82
C ASP A 120 9.87 -8.87 -9.49
N ASP A 121 9.90 -8.04 -8.44
CA ASP A 121 10.56 -8.36 -7.17
C ASP A 121 9.64 -9.11 -6.18
N TYR A 122 10.23 -9.95 -5.33
CA TYR A 122 9.57 -10.54 -4.16
C TYR A 122 10.20 -10.02 -2.88
N VAL A 123 9.41 -9.29 -2.08
CA VAL A 123 9.85 -8.75 -0.79
C VAL A 123 9.01 -9.30 0.35
N GLN A 124 9.67 -9.84 1.37
CA GLN A 124 9.09 -10.15 2.68
C GLN A 124 9.86 -9.37 3.75
N ALA A 125 9.31 -8.28 4.27
CA ALA A 125 10.03 -7.42 5.23
C ALA A 125 10.16 -8.10 6.59
N GLY A 126 9.06 -8.50 7.24
CA GLY A 126 9.11 -9.43 8.37
C GLY A 126 8.43 -8.91 9.61
N ASN A 127 9.17 -8.70 10.70
CA ASN A 127 8.62 -8.12 11.92
C ASN A 127 9.38 -6.84 12.27
N GLY A 128 8.68 -5.78 12.62
CA GLY A 128 9.27 -4.46 12.86
C GLY A 128 8.45 -3.41 12.12
N ASP A 129 8.65 -2.14 12.42
CA ASP A 129 8.00 -1.07 11.65
C ASP A 129 8.84 -0.84 10.37
N ASP A 130 8.47 -1.51 9.27
CA ASP A 130 9.28 -1.59 8.06
C ASP A 130 8.94 -0.48 7.04
N ILE A 131 9.93 -0.12 6.20
CA ILE A 131 9.71 0.73 5.01
C ILE A 131 10.11 -0.04 3.75
N VAL A 132 9.13 -0.32 2.89
CA VAL A 132 9.29 -1.15 1.69
C VAL A 132 8.98 -0.37 0.42
N PHE A 133 9.87 -0.47 -0.57
CA PHE A 133 9.66 0.03 -1.93
C PHE A 133 9.81 -1.12 -2.92
N GLY A 134 8.76 -1.47 -3.68
CA GLY A 134 8.85 -2.43 -4.79
C GLY A 134 9.73 -1.88 -5.90
N GLY A 135 9.27 -0.80 -6.54
CA GLY A 135 10.04 -0.06 -7.52
C GLY A 135 9.36 -0.08 -8.89
N SER A 136 9.97 -0.74 -9.87
CA SER A 136 9.36 -0.88 -11.19
C SER A 136 9.34 -2.32 -11.63
N GLY A 137 8.16 -2.79 -12.04
CA GLY A 137 7.89 -4.19 -12.33
C GLY A 137 6.60 -4.58 -11.61
N ASN A 138 6.18 -5.83 -11.75
CA ASN A 138 5.00 -6.33 -11.04
C ASN A 138 5.49 -7.00 -9.75
N ASP A 139 5.48 -6.24 -8.66
CA ASP A 139 6.12 -6.64 -7.42
C ASP A 139 5.16 -7.43 -6.51
N SER A 140 5.71 -8.35 -5.72
CA SER A 140 5.00 -9.09 -4.68
C SER A 140 5.55 -8.70 -3.32
N LEU A 141 4.83 -7.83 -2.61
CA LEU A 141 5.28 -7.22 -1.37
C LEU A 141 4.48 -7.74 -0.16
N HIS A 142 5.18 -8.19 0.88
CA HIS A 142 4.62 -8.56 2.17
C HIS A 142 5.40 -7.86 3.28
N SER A 143 4.82 -6.85 3.95
CA SER A 143 5.55 -6.10 4.98
C SER A 143 5.55 -6.83 6.33
N GLY A 144 4.44 -7.46 6.72
CA GLY A 144 4.43 -8.48 7.77
C GLY A 144 3.79 -8.01 9.07
N SER A 145 4.56 -7.69 10.11
CA SER A 145 3.97 -7.24 11.38
C SER A 145 4.71 -6.01 11.91
N GLY A 146 3.97 -5.01 12.35
CA GLY A 146 4.50 -3.68 12.67
C GLY A 146 3.65 -2.64 11.94
N ASN A 147 3.88 -1.36 12.20
CA ASN A 147 3.20 -0.31 11.43
C ASN A 147 4.07 0.06 10.25
N ASP A 148 3.75 -0.53 9.10
CA ASP A 148 4.60 -0.52 7.94
C ASP A 148 4.26 0.63 6.99
N ILE A 149 5.26 1.04 6.19
CA ILE A 149 5.06 1.95 5.06
C ILE A 149 5.47 1.24 3.79
N VAL A 150 4.51 0.99 2.90
CA VAL A 150 4.72 0.22 1.67
C VAL A 150 4.43 1.08 0.44
N PHE A 151 5.36 1.09 -0.50
CA PHE A 151 5.21 1.70 -1.83
C PHE A 151 5.39 0.62 -2.90
N GLY A 152 4.35 0.32 -3.68
CA GLY A 152 4.44 -0.63 -4.81
C GLY A 152 5.32 -0.07 -5.92
N GLY A 153 4.89 1.05 -6.50
CA GLY A 153 5.66 1.80 -7.49
C GLY A 153 4.97 1.79 -8.84
N SER A 154 5.56 1.16 -9.84
CA SER A 154 4.98 1.08 -11.18
C SER A 154 4.96 -0.35 -11.70
N GLY A 155 3.82 -0.77 -12.25
CA GLY A 155 3.53 -2.14 -12.64
C GLY A 155 2.31 -2.63 -11.88
N ASP A 156 1.79 -3.81 -12.22
CA ASP A 156 0.61 -4.36 -11.55
C ASP A 156 1.07 -5.08 -10.27
N ASP A 157 1.04 -4.40 -9.12
CA ASP A 157 1.64 -4.86 -7.87
C ASP A 157 0.67 -5.70 -7.01
N SER A 158 1.21 -6.61 -6.20
CA SER A 158 0.46 -7.41 -5.21
C SER A 158 1.02 -7.17 -3.81
N ILE A 159 0.26 -6.46 -2.98
CA ILE A 159 0.69 -6.00 -1.66
C ILE A 159 -0.16 -6.62 -0.56
N ILE A 160 0.51 -7.17 0.46
CA ILE A 160 -0.10 -7.61 1.73
C ILE A 160 0.61 -6.84 2.85
N ALA A 161 -0.09 -5.93 3.51
CA ALA A 161 0.50 -5.08 4.54
C ALA A 161 0.74 -5.92 5.82
N GLY A 162 -0.30 -6.49 6.42
CA GLY A 162 -0.14 -7.53 7.43
C GLY A 162 -0.78 -7.18 8.75
N GLN A 163 -0.01 -7.10 9.83
CA GLN A 163 -0.54 -6.76 11.16
C GLN A 163 0.01 -5.41 11.61
N GLY A 164 -0.85 -4.43 11.86
CA GLY A 164 -0.45 -3.11 12.34
C GLY A 164 -1.26 -2.02 11.66
N ASP A 165 -1.11 -0.78 12.12
CA ASP A 165 -1.76 0.34 11.44
C ASP A 165 -0.87 0.75 10.24
N ASP A 166 -1.12 0.20 9.06
CA ASP A 166 -0.22 0.31 7.91
C ASP A 166 -0.56 1.49 6.97
N LEU A 167 0.46 1.98 6.26
CA LEU A 167 0.32 2.95 5.16
C LEU A 167 0.77 2.31 3.85
N VAL A 168 -0.17 2.07 2.94
CA VAL A 168 0.11 1.50 1.61
C VAL A 168 -0.15 2.51 0.51
N VAL A 169 0.81 2.65 -0.41
CA VAL A 169 0.68 3.40 -1.66
C VAL A 169 1.05 2.46 -2.82
N ALA A 170 0.06 1.88 -3.48
CA ALA A 170 0.30 0.87 -4.52
C ALA A 170 0.97 1.50 -5.76
N GLY A 171 0.40 2.57 -6.31
CA GLY A 171 1.10 3.43 -7.26
C GLY A 171 0.46 3.42 -8.65
N ALA A 172 1.16 2.89 -9.64
CA ALA A 172 0.70 2.93 -11.03
C ALA A 172 0.64 1.53 -11.63
N GLY A 173 -0.56 1.03 -11.90
CA GLY A 173 -0.81 -0.32 -12.34
C GLY A 173 -2.23 -0.71 -12.00
N ASN A 174 -2.65 -1.92 -12.33
CA ASN A 174 -3.87 -2.49 -11.75
C ASN A 174 -3.43 -3.29 -10.54
N ASP A 175 -3.47 -2.66 -9.38
CA ASP A 175 -2.84 -3.18 -8.18
C ASP A 175 -3.82 -4.02 -7.35
N PHE A 176 -3.28 -4.97 -6.60
CA PHE A 176 -4.00 -5.70 -5.56
C PHE A 176 -3.40 -5.35 -4.20
N VAL A 177 -4.23 -4.87 -3.28
CA VAL A 177 -3.80 -4.56 -1.90
C VAL A 177 -4.70 -5.24 -0.88
N ASN A 178 -4.10 -5.85 0.14
CA ASN A 178 -4.78 -6.32 1.34
C ASN A 178 -4.11 -5.75 2.59
N GLY A 179 -4.81 -4.86 3.31
CA GLY A 179 -4.38 -4.28 4.58
C GLY A 179 -4.23 -5.32 5.69
N ASN A 180 -5.19 -6.26 5.73
CA ASN A 180 -5.25 -7.46 6.57
C ASN A 180 -5.82 -7.21 7.97
N SER A 181 -5.08 -6.66 8.92
CA SER A 181 -5.62 -6.38 10.24
C SER A 181 -5.12 -5.08 10.83
N GLU A 182 -5.94 -4.54 11.75
CA GLU A 182 -5.78 -3.21 12.35
C GLU A 182 -6.17 -2.08 11.38
N ASN A 183 -5.87 -0.80 11.68
CA ASN A 183 -6.47 0.32 10.94
C ASN A 183 -5.53 0.83 9.86
N ASP A 184 -5.85 0.52 8.62
CA ASP A 184 -4.97 0.78 7.49
C ASP A 184 -5.37 2.02 6.71
N THR A 185 -4.37 2.66 6.10
CA THR A 185 -4.58 3.68 5.08
C THR A 185 -4.02 3.20 3.74
N ILE A 186 -4.91 3.00 2.77
CA ILE A 186 -4.57 2.43 1.47
C ILE A 186 -4.82 3.45 0.35
N TYR A 187 -3.82 3.65 -0.50
CA TYR A 187 -3.92 4.43 -1.74
C TYR A 187 -3.63 3.52 -2.94
N GLY A 188 -4.63 3.27 -3.80
CA GLY A 188 -4.48 2.50 -5.06
C GLY A 188 -3.62 3.25 -6.08
N GLY A 189 -4.07 4.44 -6.49
CA GLY A 189 -3.27 5.36 -7.28
C GLY A 189 -3.79 5.51 -8.71
N THR A 190 -3.15 4.89 -9.70
CA THR A 190 -3.63 4.94 -11.10
C THR A 190 -3.72 3.55 -11.70
N GLY A 191 -4.87 3.27 -12.32
CA GLY A 191 -5.19 1.98 -12.93
C GLY A 191 -6.46 1.44 -12.29
N ASN A 192 -6.87 0.21 -12.58
CA ASN A 192 -8.10 -0.34 -11.99
C ASN A 192 -7.70 -1.25 -10.84
N ASP A 193 -7.77 -0.72 -9.63
CA ASP A 193 -7.20 -1.36 -8.45
C ASP A 193 -8.23 -2.22 -7.74
N THR A 194 -7.77 -3.26 -7.02
CA THR A 194 -8.59 -4.05 -6.11
C THR A 194 -8.02 -3.93 -4.70
N LEU A 195 -8.76 -3.26 -3.81
CA LEU A 195 -8.28 -2.83 -2.51
C LEU A 195 -9.15 -3.42 -1.39
N TYR A 196 -8.51 -4.10 -0.44
CA TYR A 196 -9.16 -4.66 0.74
C TYR A 196 -8.54 -4.05 1.99
N GLY A 197 -9.32 -3.32 2.81
CA GLY A 197 -8.89 -2.91 4.15
C GLY A 197 -8.72 -4.12 5.07
N SER A 198 -9.78 -4.93 5.14
CA SER A 198 -9.92 -6.24 5.78
C SER A 198 -10.44 -6.24 7.21
N VAL A 199 -9.67 -5.92 8.26
CA VAL A 199 -10.17 -5.96 9.65
C VAL A 199 -9.68 -4.73 10.39
N GLY A 200 -10.55 -3.78 10.67
CA GLY A 200 -10.20 -2.57 11.41
C GLY A 200 -10.97 -1.39 10.85
N ASP A 201 -10.81 -0.20 11.42
CA ASP A 201 -11.45 1.00 10.86
C ASP A 201 -10.53 1.56 9.75
N ASP A 202 -10.75 1.16 8.50
CA ASP A 202 -9.84 1.42 7.38
C ASP A 202 -10.20 2.70 6.60
N THR A 203 -9.19 3.30 5.97
CA THR A 203 -9.39 4.40 5.01
C THR A 203 -8.78 4.04 3.66
N ILE A 204 -9.64 3.92 2.64
CA ILE A 204 -9.26 3.42 1.32
C ILE A 204 -9.52 4.48 0.26
N TYR A 205 -8.50 4.77 -0.55
CA TYR A 205 -8.56 5.68 -1.69
C TYR A 205 -8.24 4.89 -2.98
N GLY A 206 -9.22 4.73 -3.88
CA GLY A 206 -9.03 4.07 -5.18
C GLY A 206 -8.09 4.86 -6.08
N GLY A 207 -8.45 6.11 -6.40
CA GLY A 207 -7.56 7.03 -7.09
C GLY A 207 -8.05 7.35 -8.49
N ASN A 208 -7.34 6.94 -9.54
CA ASN A 208 -7.82 7.11 -10.92
C ASN A 208 -7.96 5.74 -11.59
N GLY A 209 -9.14 5.46 -12.12
CA GLY A 209 -9.46 4.20 -12.79
C GLY A 209 -10.79 3.67 -12.28
N ASN A 210 -11.21 2.47 -12.67
CA ASN A 210 -12.45 1.90 -12.14
C ASN A 210 -12.07 0.88 -11.09
N ASP A 211 -12.12 1.28 -9.83
CA ASP A 211 -11.54 0.55 -8.72
C ASP A 211 -12.59 -0.33 -8.01
N ASP A 212 -12.15 -1.40 -7.37
CA ASP A 212 -12.97 -2.30 -6.55
C ASP A 212 -12.48 -2.25 -5.10
N LEU A 213 -13.20 -1.51 -4.26
CA LEU A 213 -12.86 -1.24 -2.87
C LEU A 213 -13.75 -2.06 -1.93
N HIS A 214 -13.12 -2.73 -0.99
CA HIS A 214 -13.75 -3.50 0.08
C HIS A 214 -13.19 -2.99 1.41
N GLY A 215 -14.06 -2.43 2.27
CA GLY A 215 -13.72 -2.05 3.64
C GLY A 215 -13.29 -3.29 4.42
N ASP A 216 -14.24 -4.19 4.69
CA ASP A 216 -13.93 -5.52 5.24
C ASP A 216 -13.88 -6.63 4.17
N TYR A 217 -13.01 -7.64 4.39
CA TYR A 217 -13.03 -8.89 3.62
C TYR A 217 -13.71 -10.02 4.40
N ASP A 218 -14.92 -10.42 3.97
CA ASP A 218 -15.75 -11.41 4.68
C ASP A 218 -15.24 -12.86 4.51
N VAL A 219 -14.11 -13.19 5.14
CA VAL A 219 -13.62 -14.57 5.31
C VAL A 219 -13.83 -15.06 6.72
N GLY A 220 -15.08 -15.04 7.18
CA GLY A 220 -15.57 -16.02 8.15
C GLY A 220 -15.23 -15.80 9.63
N ASP A 221 -14.42 -14.80 10.00
CA ASP A 221 -14.08 -14.54 11.42
C ASP A 221 -14.76 -13.31 12.04
N GLY A 222 -15.61 -12.63 11.28
CA GLY A 222 -16.30 -11.45 11.77
C GLY A 222 -15.37 -10.25 11.89
N ALA A 223 -14.59 -10.04 10.82
CA ALA A 223 -14.12 -8.72 10.42
C ALA A 223 -15.24 -7.70 10.65
N THR A 224 -14.89 -6.62 11.35
CA THR A 224 -15.75 -5.49 11.64
C THR A 224 -14.87 -4.26 11.60
N GLY A 225 -15.29 -3.28 10.84
CA GLY A 225 -14.59 -2.02 10.63
C GLY A 225 -15.60 -0.93 10.32
N ASN A 226 -15.37 0.30 10.80
CA ASN A 226 -16.11 1.45 10.29
C ASN A 226 -15.24 2.13 9.25
N ASP A 227 -15.45 1.75 8.00
CA ASP A 227 -14.52 2.06 6.93
C ASP A 227 -14.89 3.35 6.20
N ILE A 228 -13.89 4.01 5.62
CA ILE A 228 -14.10 5.19 4.76
C ILE A 228 -13.56 4.90 3.37
N LEU A 229 -14.46 4.84 2.40
CA LEU A 229 -14.14 4.47 1.02
C LEU A 229 -14.27 5.68 0.09
N TYR A 230 -13.17 6.06 -0.55
CA TYR A 230 -13.09 7.06 -1.60
C TYR A 230 -12.79 6.37 -2.92
N GLY A 231 -13.78 6.25 -3.81
CA GLY A 231 -13.55 5.66 -5.14
C GLY A 231 -12.50 6.44 -5.95
N GLY A 232 -12.57 7.76 -5.93
CA GLY A 232 -11.72 8.59 -6.77
C GLY A 232 -12.33 8.77 -8.16
N GLN A 233 -11.52 9.08 -9.17
CA GLN A 233 -11.97 9.28 -10.54
C GLN A 233 -12.21 7.95 -11.25
N GLY A 234 -13.47 7.67 -11.62
CA GLY A 234 -13.79 6.51 -12.45
C GLY A 234 -15.22 6.08 -12.36
N ASN A 235 -15.47 4.78 -12.37
CA ASN A 235 -16.78 4.23 -12.02
C ASN A 235 -16.48 3.09 -11.08
N ASP A 236 -16.46 3.40 -9.79
CA ASP A 236 -15.88 2.51 -8.81
C ASP A 236 -16.94 1.59 -8.22
N THR A 237 -16.51 0.43 -7.71
CA THR A 237 -17.33 -0.47 -6.93
C THR A 237 -16.88 -0.38 -5.48
N LEU A 238 -17.80 -0.02 -4.59
CA LEU A 238 -17.53 0.20 -3.19
C LEU A 238 -18.37 -0.79 -2.36
N THR A 239 -17.70 -1.55 -1.51
CA THR A 239 -18.32 -2.53 -0.60
C THR A 239 -17.82 -2.20 0.80
N GLY A 240 -18.72 -1.81 1.71
CA GLY A 240 -18.33 -1.44 3.07
C GLY A 240 -17.97 -2.67 3.90
N GLY A 241 -18.83 -3.69 3.85
CA GLY A 241 -18.68 -4.87 4.69
C GLY A 241 -19.48 -4.75 5.97
N ARG A 242 -18.84 -4.92 7.13
CA ARG A 242 -19.54 -4.89 8.43
C ARG A 242 -19.06 -3.73 9.27
N GLY A 243 -19.90 -2.72 9.39
CA GLY A 243 -19.77 -1.69 10.41
C GLY A 243 -20.63 -0.51 10.04
N ASP A 244 -20.33 0.64 10.63
CA ASP A 244 -20.94 1.90 10.22
C ASP A 244 -20.01 2.56 9.17
N ASP A 245 -20.17 2.18 7.90
CA ASP A 245 -19.26 2.59 6.83
C ASP A 245 -19.61 3.94 6.22
N ILE A 246 -18.62 4.61 5.61
CA ILE A 246 -18.78 5.89 4.92
C ILE A 246 -18.32 5.75 3.47
N PHE A 247 -19.26 5.86 2.54
CA PHE A 247 -18.97 5.96 1.11
C PHE A 247 -18.88 7.43 0.71
N VAL A 248 -17.70 7.87 0.26
CA VAL A 248 -17.42 9.26 -0.08
C VAL A 248 -17.51 9.48 -1.59
N PHE A 249 -18.38 10.40 -2.00
CA PHE A 249 -18.53 10.79 -3.40
C PHE A 249 -17.86 12.14 -3.66
N GLU A 250 -16.98 12.15 -4.65
CA GLU A 250 -16.17 13.32 -5.00
C GLU A 250 -16.69 14.01 -6.27
N LYS A 251 -16.37 15.30 -6.43
CA LYS A 251 -16.85 16.09 -7.57
C LYS A 251 -16.42 15.57 -8.93
N ALA A 252 -15.28 14.89 -8.99
CA ALA A 252 -14.76 14.23 -10.17
C ALA A 252 -14.87 12.70 -10.09
N GLY A 253 -15.73 12.19 -9.20
CA GLY A 253 -15.81 10.77 -8.85
C GLY A 253 -16.24 9.87 -10.01
N GLY A 254 -17.22 10.35 -10.78
CA GLY A 254 -17.81 9.58 -11.88
C GLY A 254 -19.08 8.87 -11.44
N HIS A 255 -19.30 7.63 -11.86
CA HIS A 255 -20.56 6.90 -11.60
C HIS A 255 -20.32 5.62 -10.80
N ASP A 256 -20.38 5.73 -9.48
CA ASP A 256 -19.96 4.65 -8.60
C ASP A 256 -21.10 3.68 -8.27
N THR A 257 -20.76 2.49 -7.78
CA THR A 257 -21.70 1.46 -7.36
C THR A 257 -21.39 1.06 -5.92
N VAL A 258 -22.34 1.28 -5.01
CA VAL A 258 -22.27 0.76 -3.65
C VAL A 258 -23.02 -0.57 -3.59
N THR A 259 -22.37 -1.63 -3.13
CA THR A 259 -22.88 -3.00 -3.29
C THR A 259 -23.73 -3.49 -2.13
N ASP A 260 -23.55 -2.92 -0.94
CA ASP A 260 -24.07 -3.49 0.31
C ASP A 260 -24.67 -2.49 1.29
N PHE A 261 -24.84 -1.23 0.91
CA PHE A 261 -25.36 -0.15 1.77
C PHE A 261 -26.48 -0.57 2.76
N LEU A 262 -26.21 -0.48 4.05
CA LEU A 262 -27.07 -0.88 5.16
C LEU A 262 -27.55 0.32 5.98
N ARG A 263 -28.87 0.52 5.98
CA ARG A 263 -29.53 1.50 6.88
C ARG A 263 -30.23 0.85 8.09
N TYR A 264 -30.79 -0.34 7.88
CA TYR A 264 -31.67 -1.03 8.84
C TYR A 264 -31.47 -2.55 8.81
N GLY A 265 -30.41 -3.04 9.44
CA GLY A 265 -30.15 -4.46 9.66
C GLY A 265 -28.92 -4.61 10.57
N GLY A 266 -28.86 -5.66 11.41
CA GLY A 266 -27.64 -5.96 12.20
C GLY A 266 -27.34 -5.07 13.42
N GLY A 267 -27.63 -3.76 13.36
CA GLY A 267 -27.17 -2.77 14.34
C GLY A 267 -26.23 -1.72 13.74
N GLU A 268 -25.83 -1.95 12.49
CA GLU A 268 -24.94 -1.16 11.63
C GLU A 268 -25.71 -0.10 10.84
N LYS A 269 -25.04 1.01 10.50
CA LYS A 269 -25.58 2.16 9.77
C LYS A 269 -24.52 2.86 8.93
N ASP A 270 -24.63 2.67 7.63
CA ASP A 270 -23.77 3.33 6.67
C ASP A 270 -24.20 4.77 6.41
N ALA A 271 -23.25 5.56 5.91
CA ALA A 271 -23.44 6.93 5.50
C ALA A 271 -22.91 7.18 4.09
N LEU A 272 -23.53 8.13 3.40
CA LEU A 272 -23.13 8.61 2.08
C LEU A 272 -22.62 10.04 2.23
N ASP A 273 -21.31 10.24 2.10
CA ASP A 273 -20.69 11.57 2.20
C ASP A 273 -20.65 12.25 0.83
N ILE A 274 -21.31 13.41 0.76
CA ILE A 274 -21.38 14.27 -0.43
C ILE A 274 -20.81 15.66 -0.17
N SER A 275 -19.99 15.80 0.86
CA SER A 275 -19.41 17.07 1.31
C SER A 275 -18.62 17.76 0.21
N ASP A 276 -17.82 17.03 -0.57
CA ASP A 276 -17.02 17.60 -1.65
C ASP A 276 -17.91 18.12 -2.79
N ILE A 277 -18.92 17.34 -3.18
CA ILE A 277 -19.87 17.71 -4.23
C ILE A 277 -20.69 18.94 -3.81
N LEU A 278 -21.11 18.99 -2.55
CA LEU A 278 -22.00 20.00 -2.00
C LEU A 278 -21.29 21.11 -1.20
N SER A 279 -20.08 21.50 -1.61
CA SER A 279 -19.29 22.57 -0.95
C SER A 279 -20.00 23.92 -0.73
N GLY A 280 -21.15 24.17 -1.39
CA GLY A 280 -21.97 25.37 -1.21
C GLY A 280 -23.25 25.19 -0.38
N TYR A 281 -23.56 23.97 0.06
CA TYR A 281 -24.78 23.63 0.79
C TYR A 281 -24.72 24.09 2.25
N ASN A 282 -25.80 24.71 2.72
CA ASN A 282 -25.99 25.11 4.12
C ASN A 282 -27.26 24.47 4.68
N SER A 283 -27.09 23.45 5.52
CA SER A 283 -28.20 22.70 6.15
C SER A 283 -29.16 23.55 6.98
N GLY A 284 -28.76 24.76 7.40
CA GLY A 284 -29.63 25.69 8.12
C GLY A 284 -30.56 26.53 7.24
N THR A 285 -30.28 26.64 5.93
CA THR A 285 -31.03 27.51 5.00
C THR A 285 -31.52 26.82 3.74
N ASP A 286 -30.89 25.71 3.37
CA ASP A 286 -31.07 25.06 2.08
C ASP A 286 -31.87 23.77 2.24
N ASP A 287 -32.76 23.50 1.29
CA ASP A 287 -33.53 22.25 1.23
C ASP A 287 -32.70 21.20 0.50
N LEU A 288 -32.38 20.08 1.15
CA LEU A 288 -31.57 19.01 0.54
C LEU A 288 -32.20 18.47 -0.75
N SER A 289 -33.53 18.53 -0.88
CA SER A 289 -34.22 18.04 -2.09
C SER A 289 -33.96 18.86 -3.35
N ASP A 290 -33.42 20.08 -3.20
CA ASP A 290 -32.94 20.90 -4.33
C ASP A 290 -31.56 20.43 -4.83
N PHE A 291 -30.83 19.66 -4.02
CA PHE A 291 -29.46 19.21 -4.28
C PHE A 291 -29.36 17.71 -4.52
N VAL A 292 -30.14 16.87 -3.84
CA VAL A 292 -30.03 15.40 -3.93
C VAL A 292 -31.39 14.79 -4.25
N LYS A 293 -31.39 13.82 -5.16
CA LYS A 293 -32.57 13.01 -5.48
C LYS A 293 -32.20 11.54 -5.56
N PHE A 294 -33.11 10.71 -5.06
CA PHE A 294 -33.06 9.27 -5.22
C PHE A 294 -34.18 8.82 -6.17
N LEU A 295 -33.83 7.95 -7.10
CA LEU A 295 -34.74 7.37 -8.08
C LEU A 295 -34.68 5.84 -7.98
N SER A 296 -35.81 5.16 -8.09
CA SER A 296 -35.82 3.71 -8.20
C SER A 296 -35.51 3.29 -9.64
N ASP A 297 -34.61 2.32 -9.80
CA ASP A 297 -34.35 1.61 -11.05
C ASP A 297 -34.37 0.10 -10.79
N GLY A 298 -35.49 -0.55 -11.08
CA GLY A 298 -35.65 -1.98 -10.77
C GLY A 298 -35.58 -2.26 -9.27
N THR A 299 -34.55 -3.00 -8.84
CA THR A 299 -34.25 -3.28 -7.42
C THR A 299 -33.29 -2.29 -6.79
N ASP A 300 -32.75 -1.38 -7.58
CA ASP A 300 -31.63 -0.53 -7.21
C ASP A 300 -32.13 0.90 -6.98
N THR A 301 -31.32 1.68 -6.25
CA THR A 301 -31.57 3.10 -6.03
C THR A 301 -30.47 3.92 -6.68
N ILE A 302 -30.86 4.84 -7.56
CA ILE A 302 -29.95 5.76 -8.24
C ILE A 302 -29.90 7.07 -7.46
N MET A 303 -28.69 7.50 -7.12
CA MET A 303 -28.42 8.79 -6.50
C MET A 303 -28.04 9.82 -7.55
N GLN A 304 -28.72 10.98 -7.52
CA GLN A 304 -28.42 12.11 -8.38
C GLN A 304 -28.19 13.38 -7.58
N VAL A 305 -27.24 14.20 -8.05
CA VAL A 305 -26.89 15.48 -7.43
C VAL A 305 -27.03 16.65 -8.40
N ASN A 306 -27.49 17.79 -7.86
CA ASN A 306 -27.50 19.11 -8.45
C ASN A 306 -26.67 20.06 -7.56
N ALA A 307 -25.38 20.20 -7.87
CA ALA A 307 -24.41 20.82 -6.97
C ALA A 307 -24.68 22.31 -6.64
N ASP A 308 -25.43 23.04 -7.47
CA ASP A 308 -25.73 24.46 -7.22
C ASP A 308 -27.09 24.72 -6.56
N GLY A 309 -27.87 23.66 -6.34
CA GLY A 309 -29.21 23.72 -5.73
C GLY A 309 -30.23 24.52 -6.55
N LYS A 310 -29.96 24.80 -7.83
CA LYS A 310 -30.83 25.63 -8.68
C LYS A 310 -31.31 24.84 -9.89
N GLY A 311 -32.56 25.09 -10.26
CA GLY A 311 -33.12 24.45 -11.44
C GLY A 311 -33.31 22.95 -11.26
N ASN A 312 -33.07 22.18 -12.32
CA ASN A 312 -33.30 20.73 -12.34
C ASN A 312 -32.15 19.97 -13.03
N ASP A 313 -30.93 20.49 -12.94
CA ASP A 313 -29.76 19.94 -13.64
C ASP A 313 -29.11 18.85 -12.77
N PHE A 314 -29.87 17.77 -12.53
CA PHE A 314 -29.43 16.61 -11.74
C PHE A 314 -28.61 15.65 -12.60
N HIS A 315 -27.49 15.18 -12.04
CA HIS A 315 -26.61 14.19 -12.65
C HIS A 315 -26.47 12.98 -11.73
N THR A 316 -26.49 11.78 -12.32
CA THR A 316 -26.24 10.54 -11.58
C THR A 316 -24.79 10.50 -11.11
N ILE A 317 -24.59 10.17 -9.83
CA ILE A 317 -23.27 9.99 -9.23
C ILE A 317 -23.07 8.57 -8.69
N ALA A 318 -24.14 7.87 -8.33
CA ALA A 318 -24.03 6.55 -7.73
C ALA A 318 -25.24 5.66 -7.99
N THR A 319 -25.01 4.35 -7.94
CA THR A 319 -26.02 3.29 -7.87
C THR A 319 -25.86 2.54 -6.57
N LEU A 320 -26.91 2.45 -5.78
CA LEU A 320 -26.99 1.60 -4.59
C LEU A 320 -27.64 0.27 -5.01
N LEU A 321 -26.82 -0.75 -5.16
CA LEU A 321 -27.20 -2.02 -5.77
C LEU A 321 -28.11 -2.83 -4.85
N GLY A 322 -29.26 -3.26 -5.35
CA GLY A 322 -30.22 -4.06 -4.57
C GLY A 322 -30.90 -3.33 -3.42
N ILE A 323 -30.70 -2.02 -3.29
CA ILE A 323 -31.28 -1.18 -2.25
C ILE A 323 -32.59 -0.56 -2.73
N ASP A 324 -33.69 -0.89 -2.05
CA ASP A 324 -34.99 -0.26 -2.32
C ASP A 324 -34.97 1.22 -1.93
N LEU A 325 -35.62 2.06 -2.72
CA LEU A 325 -35.67 3.51 -2.51
C LEU A 325 -36.19 3.91 -1.10
N SER A 326 -37.04 3.10 -0.49
CA SER A 326 -37.53 3.36 0.88
C SER A 326 -36.49 3.09 1.97
N ALA A 327 -35.40 2.39 1.63
CA ALA A 327 -34.28 2.10 2.51
C ALA A 327 -33.20 3.18 2.51
N VAL A 328 -33.42 4.31 1.83
CA VAL A 328 -32.49 5.47 1.81
C VAL A 328 -33.27 6.75 2.17
N ALA A 329 -32.65 7.65 2.91
CA ALA A 329 -33.24 8.92 3.30
C ALA A 329 -32.20 10.02 3.53
N PRO A 330 -32.65 11.29 3.66
CA PRO A 330 -31.77 12.42 3.93
C PRO A 330 -30.83 12.25 5.12
N GLU A 331 -31.26 11.55 6.18
CA GLU A 331 -30.45 11.32 7.37
C GLU A 331 -29.24 10.40 7.17
N ASP A 332 -29.19 9.69 6.05
CA ASP A 332 -28.07 8.83 5.71
C ASP A 332 -26.95 9.64 4.99
N MET A 333 -27.18 10.93 4.75
CA MET A 333 -26.22 11.82 4.09
C MET A 333 -25.32 12.53 5.11
N VAL A 334 -24.04 12.65 4.79
CA VAL A 334 -23.08 13.49 5.50
C VAL A 334 -22.72 14.71 4.65
N THR A 335 -22.73 15.90 5.27
CA THR A 335 -22.23 17.14 4.67
C THR A 335 -21.38 17.92 5.68
N ASN A 336 -20.23 18.42 5.24
CA ASN A 336 -19.26 19.13 6.09
C ASN A 336 -18.90 18.32 7.36
N GLY A 337 -18.76 16.99 7.24
CA GLY A 337 -18.46 16.10 8.36
C GLY A 337 -19.56 16.00 9.43
N ASN A 338 -20.80 16.37 9.10
CA ASN A 338 -21.96 16.19 9.99
C ASN A 338 -23.09 15.46 9.25
N LEU A 339 -23.71 14.50 9.93
CA LEU A 339 -24.96 13.89 9.50
C LEU A 339 -26.04 14.98 9.35
N ILE A 340 -26.83 14.88 8.29
CA ILE A 340 -28.00 15.74 8.08
C ILE A 340 -29.12 15.25 9.02
N ILE A 341 -29.59 16.10 9.95
CA ILE A 341 -30.66 15.78 10.93
C ILE A 341 -31.97 16.47 10.54
#